data_AF-A0A2E5HJ52-F1
#
_entry.id   AF-A0A2E5HJ52-F1
#
_cell.length_a   1.000
_cell.length_b   1.000
_cell.length_c   1.000
_cell.angle_alpha   90.00
_cell.angle_beta   90.00
_cell.angle_gamma   90.00
#
_symmetry.space_group_name_H-M   'P 1'
#
loop_
_entity.id
_entity.type
_entity.pdbx_description
1 polymer ?
#
loop_
_entity_poly.entity_id
_entity_poly.type
_entity_poly.pdbx_seq_one_letter_code
_entity_poly.pdbx_strand_id
1 'polypeptide(L)'
;MAILDRVRSTRDLEHSYFNLLVYGPPGSGKTYMARTAVEAGHNVLLLDADHGTMTLRDQDVPTLPITHFDELLEIYKELREGEHGYDTVFIDNLTEIQKLLIDQFKHEHGRRFGLHSWAKIVEKTSALCRAYRSLPLNIVMLAHSMEIEDENRVRVRPALSGKKLPHEISGLFDLVGYSHTAMDGYGNMSYRVGFATAGDRHVTKDRSGRLEAVEPNDFGMLFRKVFPEASREMHGKILARTSRPLARPLQPALAPTAAAGAALTAETLMGGDPLQGSDPLATPGPPRSTGPRERRTPSAPIPVPPPRPVVAPQAHQPPQPTPTPLHPRPTAAPASTHPAPPPRPAAPQAHPAPQSPAQRPTTQGRAAPAVSPLAVEGAYGTDAWRVAMERFRATLGRLSGGDRGRVDAICQYVKQTQEVSSSMEMSARALHAWAERLEFMATNGALDEFLG
;
A
#
# COMPACT_ATOMS: atom_id res chain seq x y z
N MET A 1 -18.60 36.67 12.72
CA MET A 1 -18.44 36.37 11.29
C MET A 1 -19.71 35.73 10.77
N ALA A 2 -20.21 36.18 9.62
CA ALA A 2 -21.35 35.55 8.97
C ALA A 2 -20.93 34.22 8.35
N ILE A 3 -21.86 33.27 8.21
CA ILE A 3 -21.56 31.94 7.65
C ILE A 3 -21.01 32.02 6.22
N LEU A 4 -21.41 33.04 5.46
CA LEU A 4 -20.98 33.28 4.09
C LEU A 4 -19.52 33.79 3.99
N ASP A 5 -18.95 34.34 5.07
CA ASP A 5 -17.55 34.80 5.10
C ASP A 5 -16.54 33.62 5.05
N ARG A 6 -17.03 32.39 5.31
CA ARG A 6 -16.26 31.14 5.25
C ARG A 6 -16.26 30.50 3.87
N VAL A 7 -17.02 31.04 2.90
CA VAL A 7 -17.02 30.54 1.52
C VAL A 7 -15.64 30.80 0.92
N ARG A 8 -15.10 29.77 0.27
CA ARG A 8 -13.83 29.80 -0.46
C ARG A 8 -14.05 29.16 -1.83
N SER A 9 -13.34 29.63 -2.85
CA SER A 9 -13.30 28.96 -4.14
C SER A 9 -12.64 27.59 -3.96
N THR A 10 -13.10 26.57 -4.69
CA THR A 10 -12.45 25.25 -4.68
C THR A 10 -11.00 25.29 -5.18
N ARG A 11 -10.63 26.33 -5.93
CA ARG A 11 -9.24 26.56 -6.38
C ARG A 11 -8.33 27.11 -5.28
N ASP A 12 -8.91 27.80 -4.30
CA ASP A 12 -8.17 28.46 -3.22
C ASP A 12 -8.11 27.57 -1.96
N LEU A 13 -8.70 26.37 -2.03
CA LEU A 13 -8.61 25.35 -1.01
C LEU A 13 -7.23 24.69 -1.09
N GLU A 14 -6.22 25.28 -0.44
CA GLU A 14 -4.89 24.67 -0.27
C GLU A 14 -4.99 23.37 0.54
N HIS A 15 -5.21 22.24 -0.14
CA HIS A 15 -5.16 20.90 0.47
C HIS A 15 -4.21 20.04 -0.35
N SER A 16 -3.05 19.74 0.23
CA SER A 16 -2.02 18.89 -0.37
C SER A 16 -2.00 17.52 0.30
N TYR A 17 -3.19 16.97 0.56
CA TYR A 17 -3.35 15.65 1.15
C TYR A 17 -4.55 14.93 0.55
N PHE A 18 -4.50 13.60 0.50
CA PHE A 18 -5.61 12.77 0.06
C PHE A 18 -5.95 11.70 1.10
N ASN A 19 -7.15 11.15 0.97
CA ASN A 19 -7.54 9.94 1.68
C ASN A 19 -7.58 8.77 0.71
N LEU A 20 -6.80 7.73 1.00
CA LEU A 20 -6.65 6.54 0.18
C LEU A 20 -7.09 5.28 0.94
N LEU A 21 -7.96 4.48 0.32
CA LEU A 21 -8.26 3.11 0.75
C LEU A 21 -7.62 2.14 -0.23
N VAL A 22 -6.74 1.26 0.23
CA VAL A 22 -6.15 0.19 -0.59
C VAL A 22 -6.55 -1.15 -0.01
N TYR A 23 -7.20 -1.98 -0.82
CA TYR A 23 -7.59 -3.31 -0.39
C TYR A 23 -7.13 -4.38 -1.39
N GLY A 24 -6.91 -5.59 -0.91
CA GLY A 24 -6.42 -6.69 -1.73
C GLY A 24 -6.02 -7.90 -0.90
N PRO A 25 -5.67 -9.03 -1.54
CA PRO A 25 -5.28 -10.24 -0.83
C PRO A 25 -4.04 -10.01 0.06
N PRO A 26 -3.81 -10.85 1.08
CA PRO A 26 -2.53 -10.88 1.79
C PRO A 26 -1.36 -11.03 0.79
N GLY A 27 -0.21 -10.42 1.10
CA GLY A 27 0.96 -10.48 0.23
C GLY A 27 0.90 -9.63 -1.05
N SER A 28 -0.15 -8.85 -1.30
CA SER A 28 -0.24 -7.99 -2.50
C SER A 28 0.56 -6.68 -2.44
N GLY A 29 1.46 -6.53 -1.44
CA GLY A 29 2.33 -5.37 -1.29
C GLY A 29 1.69 -4.14 -0.63
N LYS A 30 0.51 -4.26 0.01
CA LYS A 30 -0.18 -3.12 0.66
C LYS A 30 0.70 -2.38 1.68
N THR A 31 1.31 -3.12 2.62
CA THR A 31 2.18 -2.56 3.66
C THR A 31 3.45 -1.91 3.09
N TYR A 32 3.93 -2.38 1.93
CA TYR A 32 5.09 -1.79 1.22
C TYR A 32 4.84 -0.32 0.84
N MET A 33 3.58 0.07 0.66
CA MET A 33 3.21 1.46 0.37
C MET A 33 3.69 2.45 1.45
N ALA A 34 3.70 2.04 2.73
CA ALA A 34 4.20 2.87 3.83
C ALA A 34 5.71 3.19 3.68
N ARG A 35 6.50 2.20 3.24
CA ARG A 35 7.92 2.39 2.93
C ARG A 35 8.11 3.43 1.82
N THR A 36 7.37 3.31 0.72
CA THR A 36 7.51 4.25 -0.40
C THR A 36 7.12 5.68 -0.05
N ALA A 37 6.26 5.87 0.96
CA ALA A 37 5.94 7.18 1.50
C ALA A 37 7.13 7.80 2.24
N VAL A 38 7.81 7.03 3.10
CA VAL A 38 9.03 7.47 3.80
C VAL A 38 10.15 7.77 2.80
N GLU A 39 10.37 6.90 1.81
CA GLU A 39 11.36 7.13 0.74
C GLU A 39 11.07 8.41 -0.08
N ALA A 40 9.81 8.78 -0.20
CA ALA A 40 9.38 10.04 -0.82
C ALA A 40 9.52 11.27 0.10
N GLY A 41 9.92 11.07 1.37
CA GLY A 41 10.21 12.12 2.34
C GLY A 41 9.03 12.55 3.21
N HIS A 42 7.98 11.73 3.28
CA HIS A 42 6.85 11.96 4.18
C HIS A 42 7.17 11.54 5.61
N ASN A 43 6.68 12.31 6.59
CA ASN A 43 6.72 11.91 7.99
C ASN A 43 5.54 10.97 8.28
N VAL A 44 5.82 9.67 8.29
CA VAL A 44 4.81 8.60 8.37
C VAL A 44 4.62 8.12 9.80
N LEU A 45 3.36 7.93 10.21
CA LEU A 45 2.96 7.10 11.35
C LEU A 45 2.20 5.87 10.83
N LEU A 46 2.68 4.67 11.17
CA LEU A 46 2.02 3.41 10.87
C LEU A 46 1.30 2.87 12.11
N LEU A 47 -0.02 2.68 12.03
CA LEU A 47 -0.83 2.03 13.05
C LEU A 47 -1.03 0.57 12.64
N ASP A 48 -0.29 -0.35 13.27
CA ASP A 48 -0.19 -1.76 12.89
C ASP A 48 -1.09 -2.66 13.77
N ALA A 49 -2.22 -3.10 13.22
CA ALA A 49 -3.13 -4.07 13.83
C ALA A 49 -2.91 -5.51 13.30
N ASP A 50 -2.18 -5.70 12.20
CA ASP A 50 -1.98 -7.00 11.53
C ASP A 50 -0.60 -7.62 11.85
N HIS A 51 0.22 -6.94 12.66
CA HIS A 51 1.60 -7.32 12.97
C HIS A 51 2.45 -7.51 11.69
N GLY A 52 2.11 -6.75 10.63
CA GLY A 52 2.67 -6.87 9.27
C GLY A 52 4.06 -6.27 9.09
N THR A 53 4.67 -5.77 10.18
CA THR A 53 5.96 -5.05 10.21
C THR A 53 7.15 -5.80 9.61
N MET A 54 7.07 -7.13 9.41
CA MET A 54 8.14 -7.87 8.74
C MET A 54 8.48 -7.31 7.35
N THR A 55 7.50 -6.77 6.61
CA THR A 55 7.72 -6.15 5.29
C THR A 55 8.55 -4.86 5.36
N LEU A 56 8.67 -4.27 6.55
CA LEU A 56 9.31 -2.98 6.81
C LEU A 56 10.57 -3.11 7.68
N ARG A 57 11.05 -4.33 7.95
CA ARG A 57 12.13 -4.60 8.92
C ARG A 57 13.42 -3.79 8.66
N ASP A 58 13.73 -3.49 7.41
CA ASP A 58 14.94 -2.76 7.01
C ASP A 58 14.70 -1.25 6.84
N GLN A 59 13.60 -0.71 7.38
CA GLN A 59 13.19 0.68 7.21
C GLN A 59 12.87 1.32 8.56
N ASP A 60 13.23 2.59 8.71
CA ASP A 60 12.89 3.39 9.89
C ASP A 60 11.51 4.03 9.73
N VAL A 61 10.46 3.21 9.84
CA VAL A 61 9.06 3.66 9.79
C VAL A 61 8.49 3.71 11.22
N PRO A 62 8.17 4.90 11.76
CA PRO A 62 7.51 5.02 13.06
C PRO A 62 6.22 4.21 13.09
N THR A 63 6.20 3.16 13.92
CA THR A 63 5.11 2.20 13.97
C THR A 63 4.58 2.06 15.40
N LEU A 64 3.26 2.11 15.55
CA LEU A 64 2.54 1.87 16.78
C LEU A 64 1.66 0.62 16.62
N PRO A 65 1.96 -0.47 17.35
CA PRO A 65 1.09 -1.64 17.38
C PRO A 65 -0.26 -1.29 17.99
N ILE A 66 -1.34 -1.70 17.33
CA ILE A 66 -2.72 -1.50 17.79
C ILE A 66 -3.27 -2.81 18.32
N THR A 67 -3.61 -2.84 19.60
CA THR A 67 -4.13 -4.05 20.25
C THR A 67 -5.59 -3.93 20.65
N HIS A 68 -6.11 -2.70 20.76
CA HIS A 68 -7.51 -2.42 21.11
C HIS A 68 -8.10 -1.36 20.18
N PHE A 69 -9.40 -1.47 19.91
CA PHE A 69 -10.10 -0.49 19.05
C PHE A 69 -10.06 0.93 19.63
N ASP A 70 -10.12 1.07 20.96
CA ASP A 70 -10.21 2.37 21.61
C ASP A 70 -8.90 3.18 21.53
N GLU A 71 -7.75 2.52 21.37
CA GLU A 71 -6.44 3.18 21.12
C GLU A 71 -6.51 4.08 19.88
N LEU A 72 -7.22 3.65 18.83
CA LEU A 72 -7.40 4.45 17.61
C LEU A 72 -8.16 5.75 17.85
N LEU A 73 -9.04 5.79 18.85
CA LEU A 73 -9.77 7.00 19.22
C LEU A 73 -8.89 7.96 20.02
N GLU A 74 -7.96 7.44 20.82
CA GLU A 74 -6.98 8.24 21.56
C GLU A 74 -5.96 8.85 20.60
N ILE A 75 -5.38 8.04 19.72
CA ILE A 75 -4.46 8.49 18.67
C ILE A 75 -5.13 9.55 17.78
N TYR A 76 -6.40 9.35 17.41
CA TYR A 76 -7.13 10.36 16.64
C TYR A 76 -7.22 11.71 17.37
N LYS A 77 -7.42 11.72 18.70
CA LYS A 77 -7.45 12.97 19.47
C LYS A 77 -6.09 13.65 19.44
N GLU A 78 -5.01 12.92 19.68
CA GLU A 78 -3.64 13.43 19.63
C GLU A 78 -3.29 14.01 18.24
N LEU A 79 -3.63 13.27 17.18
CA LEU A 79 -3.44 13.72 15.80
C LEU A 79 -4.29 14.96 15.45
N ARG A 80 -5.46 15.13 16.08
CA ARG A 80 -6.31 16.29 15.84
C ARG A 80 -5.83 17.53 16.61
N GLU A 81 -5.22 17.34 17.77
CA GLU A 81 -4.75 18.43 18.64
C GLU A 81 -3.43 19.05 18.13
N GLY A 82 -2.70 18.33 17.26
CA GLY A 82 -1.74 18.92 16.33
C GLY A 82 -0.30 19.06 16.85
N GLU A 83 0.00 18.57 18.05
CA GLU A 83 1.37 18.51 18.58
C GLU A 83 2.12 17.27 18.07
N HIS A 84 2.18 17.08 16.75
CA HIS A 84 2.89 15.95 16.12
C HIS A 84 3.61 16.36 14.83
N GLY A 85 4.64 15.58 14.46
CA GLY A 85 5.44 15.82 13.24
C GLY A 85 4.93 15.11 11.98
N TYR A 86 3.90 14.27 12.10
CA TYR A 86 3.42 13.44 11.00
C TYR A 86 2.58 14.22 9.99
N ASP A 87 2.79 13.90 8.70
CA ASP A 87 1.97 14.39 7.58
C ASP A 87 1.15 13.26 6.92
N THR A 88 1.48 12.01 7.25
CA THR A 88 0.89 10.81 6.64
C THR A 88 0.66 9.75 7.71
N VAL A 89 -0.54 9.16 7.73
CA VAL A 89 -0.94 8.11 8.66
C VAL A 89 -1.41 6.89 7.88
N PHE A 90 -0.77 5.75 8.13
CA PHE A 90 -1.18 4.45 7.62
C PHE A 90 -1.92 3.68 8.71
N ILE A 91 -3.01 3.03 8.34
CA ILE A 91 -3.76 2.10 9.20
C ILE A 91 -3.69 0.71 8.55
N ASP A 92 -2.90 -0.19 9.12
CA ASP A 92 -2.61 -1.54 8.59
C ASP A 92 -2.99 -2.63 9.59
N ASN A 93 -4.19 -3.22 9.54
CA ASN A 93 -5.21 -2.97 8.54
C ASN A 93 -6.61 -2.86 9.14
N LEU A 94 -7.52 -2.23 8.40
CA LEU A 94 -8.91 -1.96 8.79
C LEU A 94 -9.71 -3.25 9.00
N THR A 95 -9.38 -4.34 8.29
CA THR A 95 -10.03 -5.64 8.47
C THR A 95 -9.71 -6.23 9.84
N GLU A 96 -8.45 -6.17 10.29
CA GLU A 96 -8.05 -6.62 11.63
C GLU A 96 -8.59 -5.70 12.72
N ILE A 97 -8.61 -4.38 12.51
CA ILE A 97 -9.23 -3.43 13.45
C ILE A 97 -10.71 -3.77 13.69
N GLN A 98 -11.45 -4.10 12.62
CA GLN A 98 -12.85 -4.48 12.79
C GLN A 98 -12.99 -5.82 13.50
N LYS A 99 -12.07 -6.77 13.30
CA LYS A 99 -12.04 -8.04 14.06
C LYS A 99 -11.78 -7.82 15.54
N LEU A 100 -10.81 -6.96 15.90
CA LEU A 100 -10.56 -6.57 17.29
C LEU A 100 -11.84 -6.03 17.95
N LEU A 101 -12.57 -5.15 17.25
CA LEU A 101 -13.84 -4.61 17.73
C LEU A 101 -14.94 -5.68 17.86
N ILE A 102 -15.02 -6.60 16.90
CA ILE A 102 -15.97 -7.73 16.95
C ILE A 102 -15.69 -8.60 18.18
N ASP A 103 -14.42 -8.93 18.42
CA ASP A 103 -14.03 -9.82 19.52
C ASP A 103 -14.20 -9.14 20.89
N GLN A 104 -13.92 -7.84 20.99
CA GLN A 104 -14.28 -7.01 22.14
C GLN A 104 -15.79 -7.12 22.43
N PHE A 105 -16.65 -6.92 21.44
CA PHE A 105 -18.11 -6.97 21.63
C PHE A 105 -18.63 -8.37 21.96
N LYS A 106 -18.03 -9.42 21.41
CA LYS A 106 -18.35 -10.81 21.78
C LYS A 106 -18.01 -11.07 23.24
N HIS A 107 -16.86 -10.60 23.70
CA HIS A 107 -16.44 -10.74 25.08
C HIS A 107 -17.36 -9.96 26.04
N GLU A 108 -17.65 -8.69 25.73
CA GLU A 108 -18.50 -7.82 26.55
C GLU A 108 -19.96 -8.29 26.64
N HIS A 109 -20.57 -8.69 25.53
CA HIS A 109 -21.98 -9.04 25.48
C HIS A 109 -22.26 -10.54 25.67
N GLY A 110 -21.27 -11.40 25.47
CA GLY A 110 -21.40 -12.86 25.58
C GLY A 110 -22.62 -13.39 24.81
N ARG A 111 -23.55 -14.04 25.52
CA ARG A 111 -24.79 -14.59 24.93
C ARG A 111 -25.75 -13.53 24.36
N ARG A 112 -25.60 -12.26 24.73
CA ARG A 112 -26.40 -11.14 24.20
C ARG A 112 -25.82 -10.57 22.90
N PHE A 113 -24.67 -11.08 22.44
CA PHE A 113 -24.13 -10.72 21.15
C PHE A 113 -25.13 -11.08 20.04
N GLY A 114 -25.51 -10.10 19.24
CA GLY A 114 -26.57 -10.24 18.27
C GLY A 114 -26.69 -9.03 17.36
N LEU A 115 -27.85 -8.86 16.73
CA LEU A 115 -28.07 -7.85 15.69
C LEU A 115 -27.70 -6.42 16.14
N HIS A 116 -28.02 -6.06 17.39
CA HIS A 116 -27.66 -4.76 17.97
C HIS A 116 -26.15 -4.54 18.08
N SER A 117 -25.40 -5.59 18.45
CA SER A 117 -23.93 -5.53 18.51
C SER A 117 -23.35 -5.31 17.11
N TRP A 118 -23.86 -6.04 16.12
CA TRP A 118 -23.45 -5.87 14.72
C TRP A 118 -23.75 -4.47 14.18
N ALA A 119 -24.91 -3.90 14.50
CA ALA A 119 -25.23 -2.52 14.13
C ALA A 119 -24.21 -1.53 14.71
N LYS A 120 -23.89 -1.66 16.01
CA LYS A 120 -22.86 -0.82 16.66
C LYS A 120 -21.45 -1.00 16.08
N ILE A 121 -21.07 -2.22 15.70
CA ILE A 121 -19.77 -2.49 15.05
C ILE A 121 -19.68 -1.75 13.72
N VAL A 122 -20.74 -1.82 12.90
CA VAL A 122 -20.83 -1.10 11.63
C VAL A 122 -20.74 0.43 11.85
N GLU A 123 -21.50 0.95 12.81
CA GLU A 123 -21.50 2.38 13.17
C GLU A 123 -20.11 2.85 13.63
N LYS A 124 -19.48 2.13 14.56
CA LYS A 124 -18.13 2.45 15.07
C LYS A 124 -17.07 2.40 13.97
N THR A 125 -17.13 1.39 13.09
CA THR A 125 -16.17 1.26 11.97
C THR A 125 -16.33 2.42 10.98
N SER A 126 -17.57 2.78 10.62
CA SER A 126 -17.84 3.93 9.75
C SER A 126 -17.41 5.26 10.41
N ALA A 127 -17.71 5.44 11.69
CA ALA A 127 -17.33 6.62 12.46
C ALA A 127 -15.80 6.80 12.52
N LEU A 128 -15.05 5.72 12.77
CA LEU A 128 -13.59 5.72 12.73
C LEU A 128 -13.06 6.19 11.37
N CYS A 129 -13.56 5.60 10.27
CA CYS A 129 -13.15 5.99 8.92
C CYS A 129 -13.43 7.47 8.64
N ARG A 130 -14.59 7.98 9.07
CA ARG A 130 -14.98 9.39 8.92
C ARG A 130 -14.11 10.32 9.73
N ALA A 131 -13.76 9.93 10.97
CA ALA A 131 -12.93 10.72 11.86
C ALA A 131 -11.53 10.89 11.28
N TYR A 132 -10.82 9.79 10.99
CA TYR A 132 -9.46 9.85 10.43
C TYR A 132 -9.42 10.64 9.13
N ARG A 133 -10.34 10.38 8.20
CA ARG A 133 -10.45 11.10 6.91
C ARG A 133 -10.65 12.62 7.07
N SER A 134 -11.13 13.08 8.22
CA SER A 134 -11.33 14.51 8.47
C SER A 134 -10.07 15.24 8.93
N LEU A 135 -9.00 14.50 9.26
CA LEU A 135 -7.71 15.08 9.61
C LEU A 135 -7.07 15.75 8.38
N PRO A 136 -6.31 16.85 8.58
CA PRO A 136 -5.59 17.53 7.52
C PRO A 136 -4.27 16.81 7.15
N LEU A 137 -4.32 15.48 7.01
CA LEU A 137 -3.17 14.59 6.80
C LEU A 137 -3.46 13.65 5.62
N ASN A 138 -2.42 13.04 5.05
CA ASN A 138 -2.62 11.91 4.15
C ASN A 138 -3.07 10.70 4.97
N ILE A 139 -4.29 10.22 4.75
CA ILE A 139 -4.82 9.04 5.44
C ILE A 139 -4.84 7.86 4.49
N VAL A 140 -4.07 6.82 4.81
CA VAL A 140 -4.04 5.58 4.05
C VAL A 140 -4.60 4.45 4.89
N MET A 141 -5.75 3.90 4.50
CA MET A 141 -6.31 2.71 5.13
C MET A 141 -6.05 1.49 4.25
N LEU A 142 -5.43 0.48 4.84
CA LEU A 142 -5.21 -0.80 4.19
C LEU A 142 -6.29 -1.78 4.64
N ALA A 143 -6.71 -2.69 3.76
CA ALA A 143 -7.69 -3.74 4.09
C ALA A 143 -7.45 -5.02 3.30
N HIS A 144 -7.97 -6.14 3.80
CA HIS A 144 -8.06 -7.35 2.98
C HIS A 144 -9.20 -7.25 1.97
N SER A 145 -9.16 -8.09 0.93
CA SER A 145 -10.27 -8.25 0.00
C SER A 145 -11.07 -9.51 0.31
N MET A 146 -12.38 -9.46 0.05
CA MET A 146 -13.26 -10.62 0.01
C MET A 146 -14.02 -10.66 -1.31
N GLU A 147 -14.35 -11.87 -1.77
CA GLU A 147 -15.27 -12.06 -2.89
C GLU A 147 -16.71 -12.17 -2.39
N ILE A 148 -17.62 -11.54 -3.10
CA ILE A 148 -19.06 -11.56 -2.85
C ILE A 148 -19.73 -11.94 -4.17
N GLU A 149 -20.60 -12.94 -4.10
CA GLU A 149 -21.45 -13.32 -5.23
C GLU A 149 -22.76 -12.52 -5.17
N ASP A 150 -23.05 -11.80 -6.25
CA ASP A 150 -24.22 -10.94 -6.39
C ASP A 150 -24.79 -11.11 -7.80
N GLU A 151 -26.02 -11.60 -7.92
CA GLU A 151 -26.73 -11.72 -9.22
C GLU A 151 -25.90 -12.41 -10.33
N ASN A 152 -25.25 -13.54 -10.02
CA ASN A 152 -24.33 -14.29 -10.90
C ASN A 152 -23.05 -13.54 -11.31
N ARG A 153 -22.67 -12.49 -10.57
CA ARG A 153 -21.40 -11.76 -10.74
C ARG A 153 -20.56 -11.88 -9.47
N VAL A 154 -19.29 -12.19 -9.65
CA VAL A 154 -18.30 -12.16 -8.56
C VAL A 154 -17.77 -10.74 -8.45
N ARG A 155 -17.94 -10.15 -7.26
CA ARG A 155 -17.51 -8.81 -6.90
C ARG A 155 -16.48 -8.90 -5.80
N VAL A 156 -15.35 -8.21 -5.95
CA VAL A 156 -14.27 -8.14 -4.96
C VAL A 156 -14.39 -6.81 -4.21
N ARG A 157 -14.47 -6.87 -2.89
CA ARG A 157 -14.71 -5.71 -2.00
C ARG A 157 -13.76 -5.75 -0.80
N PRO A 158 -13.57 -4.62 -0.07
CA PRO A 158 -12.91 -4.66 1.24
C PRO A 158 -13.58 -5.68 2.15
N ALA A 159 -12.78 -6.50 2.83
CA ALA A 159 -13.22 -7.55 3.74
C ALA A 159 -13.68 -6.94 5.07
N LEU A 160 -14.89 -6.35 5.07
CA LEU A 160 -15.51 -5.72 6.22
C LEU A 160 -16.91 -6.31 6.46
N SER A 161 -17.20 -6.57 7.73
CA SER A 161 -18.51 -7.01 8.21
C SER A 161 -19.54 -5.91 8.06
N GLY A 162 -20.68 -6.25 7.44
CA GLY A 162 -21.81 -5.36 7.19
C GLY A 162 -22.09 -5.20 5.70
N LYS A 163 -23.28 -5.63 5.25
CA LYS A 163 -23.62 -5.74 3.82
C LYS A 163 -23.37 -4.46 3.00
N LYS A 164 -23.64 -3.28 3.58
CA LYS A 164 -23.50 -1.98 2.91
C LYS A 164 -22.19 -1.26 3.24
N LEU A 165 -21.49 -1.68 4.29
CA LEU A 165 -20.35 -0.96 4.84
C LEU A 165 -19.16 -0.86 3.87
N PRO A 166 -18.75 -1.92 3.13
CA PRO A 166 -17.67 -1.80 2.16
C PRO A 166 -17.92 -0.74 1.09
N HIS A 167 -19.17 -0.65 0.60
CA HIS A 167 -19.56 0.37 -0.39
C HIS A 167 -19.59 1.77 0.24
N GLU A 168 -20.16 1.92 1.43
CA GLU A 168 -20.18 3.20 2.15
C GLU A 168 -18.77 3.74 2.37
N ILE A 169 -17.88 2.93 2.96
CA ILE A 169 -16.50 3.31 3.26
C ILE A 169 -15.77 3.67 1.97
N SER A 170 -15.89 2.87 0.90
CA SER A 170 -15.28 3.19 -0.41
C SER A 170 -15.78 4.54 -0.96
N GLY A 171 -17.02 4.92 -0.67
CA GLY A 171 -17.57 6.23 -1.03
C GLY A 171 -16.91 7.41 -0.30
N LEU A 172 -16.38 7.18 0.91
CA LEU A 172 -15.77 8.22 1.75
C LEU A 172 -14.42 8.69 1.22
N PHE A 173 -13.56 7.78 0.78
CA PHE A 173 -12.18 8.07 0.37
C PHE A 173 -12.11 8.82 -0.96
N ASP A 174 -11.02 9.57 -1.17
CA ASP A 174 -10.76 10.26 -2.43
C ASP A 174 -10.27 9.28 -3.49
N LEU A 175 -9.42 8.34 -3.06
CA LEU A 175 -8.86 7.27 -3.86
C LEU A 175 -9.25 5.92 -3.25
N VAL A 176 -9.66 4.97 -4.09
CA VAL A 176 -9.89 3.58 -3.70
C VAL A 176 -9.19 2.68 -4.71
N GLY A 177 -8.20 1.93 -4.24
CA GLY A 177 -7.33 1.10 -5.07
C GLY A 177 -7.44 -0.39 -4.72
N TYR A 178 -7.42 -1.24 -5.75
CA TYR A 178 -7.29 -2.69 -5.58
C TYR A 178 -5.85 -3.16 -5.80
N SER A 179 -5.19 -3.59 -4.73
CA SER A 179 -3.80 -4.04 -4.74
C SER A 179 -3.71 -5.51 -5.15
N HIS A 180 -2.90 -5.79 -6.17
CA HIS A 180 -2.69 -7.14 -6.70
C HIS A 180 -1.25 -7.32 -7.20
N THR A 181 -0.85 -8.57 -7.39
CA THR A 181 0.42 -8.92 -8.04
C THR A 181 0.20 -9.11 -9.54
N ALA A 182 1.10 -8.59 -10.35
CA ALA A 182 1.14 -8.82 -11.79
C ALA A 182 2.49 -9.46 -12.15
N MET A 183 2.48 -10.53 -12.93
CA MET A 183 3.68 -11.09 -13.54
C MET A 183 3.89 -10.47 -14.91
N ASP A 184 5.12 -10.06 -15.22
CA ASP A 184 5.49 -9.65 -16.56
C ASP A 184 5.76 -10.87 -17.48
N GLY A 185 6.02 -10.61 -18.76
CA GLY A 185 6.33 -11.65 -19.75
C GLY A 185 7.60 -12.45 -19.46
N TYR A 186 8.43 -12.00 -18.52
CA TYR A 186 9.68 -12.64 -18.08
C TYR A 186 9.51 -13.39 -16.75
N GLY A 187 8.29 -13.40 -16.18
CA GLY A 187 7.99 -14.06 -14.91
C GLY A 187 8.32 -13.24 -13.67
N ASN A 188 8.73 -11.96 -13.81
CA ASN A 188 8.97 -11.11 -12.65
C ASN A 188 7.65 -10.65 -12.06
N MET A 189 7.53 -10.77 -10.74
CA MET A 189 6.38 -10.29 -10.00
C MET A 189 6.52 -8.80 -9.68
N SER A 190 5.47 -8.03 -9.96
CA SER A 190 5.34 -6.62 -9.58
C SER A 190 4.06 -6.38 -8.78
N TYR A 191 4.11 -5.47 -7.82
CA TYR A 191 2.95 -5.05 -7.03
C TYR A 191 2.28 -3.85 -7.68
N ARG A 192 0.97 -3.95 -7.91
CA ARG A 192 0.18 -2.97 -8.66
C ARG A 192 -1.09 -2.61 -7.90
N VAL A 193 -1.60 -1.41 -8.13
CA VAL A 193 -2.86 -0.92 -7.59
C VAL A 193 -3.75 -0.46 -8.75
N GLY A 194 -4.91 -1.08 -8.89
CA GLY A 194 -5.92 -0.68 -9.88
C GLY A 194 -6.80 0.43 -9.33
N PHE A 195 -6.92 1.54 -10.06
CA PHE A 195 -7.80 2.68 -9.76
C PHE A 195 -8.97 2.81 -10.74
N ALA A 196 -8.86 2.17 -11.92
CA ALA A 196 -9.98 2.02 -12.84
C ALA A 196 -10.45 0.57 -12.89
N THR A 197 -11.76 0.41 -12.91
CA THR A 197 -12.44 -0.87 -13.02
C THR A 197 -12.48 -1.33 -14.46
N ALA A 198 -11.69 -2.35 -14.80
CA ALA A 198 -12.00 -3.18 -15.97
C ALA A 198 -13.27 -4.00 -15.65
N GLY A 199 -14.44 -3.40 -15.89
CA GLY A 199 -15.75 -3.96 -15.52
C GLY A 199 -16.09 -3.81 -14.02
N ASP A 200 -17.27 -4.28 -13.61
CA ASP A 200 -17.83 -4.07 -12.26
C ASP A 200 -17.31 -5.05 -11.17
N ARG A 201 -16.14 -5.67 -11.41
CA ARG A 201 -15.56 -6.69 -10.52
C ARG A 201 -15.00 -6.09 -9.24
N HIS A 202 -14.16 -5.07 -9.33
CA HIS A 202 -13.53 -4.41 -8.17
C HIS A 202 -14.28 -3.12 -7.81
N VAL A 203 -14.19 -2.61 -6.59
CA VAL A 203 -14.61 -1.24 -6.27
C VAL A 203 -13.36 -0.40 -6.27
N THR A 204 -13.21 0.45 -7.28
CA THR A 204 -12.10 1.39 -7.37
C THR A 204 -12.65 2.79 -7.58
N LYS A 205 -11.84 3.79 -7.27
CA LYS A 205 -12.21 5.19 -7.36
C LYS A 205 -10.97 6.05 -7.50
N ASP A 206 -11.01 7.00 -8.42
CA ASP A 206 -10.08 8.11 -8.49
C ASP A 206 -10.87 9.42 -8.58
N ARG A 207 -10.90 10.18 -7.48
CA ARG A 207 -11.52 11.52 -7.46
C ARG A 207 -10.61 12.59 -8.09
N SER A 208 -9.30 12.34 -8.16
CA SER A 208 -8.34 13.30 -8.71
C SER A 208 -8.42 13.39 -10.24
N GLY A 209 -8.74 12.27 -10.90
CA GLY A 209 -8.71 12.14 -12.36
C GLY A 209 -7.30 12.24 -12.94
N ARG A 210 -6.27 11.95 -12.13
CA ARG A 210 -4.84 12.08 -12.49
C ARG A 210 -4.10 10.75 -12.50
N LEU A 211 -4.74 9.67 -12.08
CA LEU A 211 -4.14 8.34 -12.03
C LEU A 211 -4.47 7.55 -13.29
N GLU A 212 -3.54 6.69 -13.68
CA GLU A 212 -3.77 5.67 -14.69
C GLU A 212 -4.69 4.57 -14.14
N ALA A 213 -5.23 3.76 -15.04
CA ALA A 213 -6.09 2.64 -14.66
C ALA A 213 -5.42 1.68 -13.66
N VAL A 214 -4.11 1.47 -13.83
CA VAL A 214 -3.27 0.65 -12.96
C VAL A 214 -1.96 1.38 -12.72
N GLU A 215 -1.58 1.51 -11.45
CA GLU A 215 -0.35 2.16 -11.00
C GLU A 215 0.56 1.15 -10.29
N PRO A 216 1.87 1.40 -10.20
CA PRO A 216 2.72 0.77 -9.20
C PRO A 216 2.18 0.98 -7.79
N ASN A 217 2.43 0.02 -6.90
CA ASN A 217 2.15 0.15 -5.48
C ASN A 217 3.21 1.06 -4.81
N ASP A 218 3.12 2.37 -5.09
CA ASP A 218 4.09 3.40 -4.70
C ASP A 218 3.35 4.68 -4.28
N PHE A 219 3.32 4.96 -2.99
CA PHE A 219 2.69 6.14 -2.42
C PHE A 219 3.30 7.43 -2.97
N GLY A 220 4.63 7.50 -3.03
CA GLY A 220 5.35 8.68 -3.49
C GLY A 220 4.90 9.06 -4.89
N MET A 221 4.86 8.09 -5.81
CA MET A 221 4.38 8.27 -7.18
C MET A 221 2.94 8.77 -7.23
N LEU A 222 2.03 8.14 -6.47
CA LEU A 222 0.63 8.56 -6.39
C LEU A 222 0.54 10.01 -5.91
N PHE A 223 1.28 10.37 -4.87
CA PHE A 223 1.32 11.72 -4.34
C PHE A 223 1.83 12.73 -5.37
N ARG A 224 2.90 12.44 -6.13
CA ARG A 224 3.39 13.38 -7.17
C ARG A 224 2.38 13.57 -8.30
N LYS A 225 1.65 12.53 -8.67
CA LYS A 225 0.60 12.61 -9.71
C LYS A 225 -0.59 13.44 -9.23
N VAL A 226 -1.06 13.19 -8.00
CA VAL A 226 -2.22 13.90 -7.44
C VAL A 226 -1.86 15.35 -7.09
N PHE A 227 -0.68 15.60 -6.53
CA PHE A 227 -0.22 16.92 -6.06
C PHE A 227 1.19 17.29 -6.59
N PRO A 228 1.32 17.62 -7.90
CA PRO A 228 2.63 17.86 -8.51
C PRO A 228 3.36 19.08 -7.95
N GLU A 229 2.66 20.15 -7.59
CA GLU A 229 3.26 21.37 -7.04
C GLU A 229 3.78 21.15 -5.61
N ALA A 230 2.93 20.60 -4.73
CA ALA A 230 3.32 20.25 -3.36
C ALA A 230 4.49 19.25 -3.32
N SER A 231 4.50 18.27 -4.24
CA SER A 231 5.60 17.32 -4.36
C SER A 231 6.92 17.99 -4.75
N ARG A 232 6.91 18.99 -5.65
CA ARG A 232 8.11 19.76 -6.00
C ARG A 232 8.63 20.58 -4.82
N GLU A 233 7.74 21.23 -4.07
CA GLU A 233 8.10 22.01 -2.89
C GLU A 233 8.72 21.13 -1.80
N MET A 234 8.09 19.99 -1.51
CA MET A 234 8.59 18.98 -0.58
C MET A 234 9.98 18.48 -1.00
N HIS A 235 10.16 18.14 -2.27
CA HIS A 235 11.45 17.73 -2.81
C HIS A 235 12.52 18.82 -2.66
N GLY A 236 12.17 20.08 -2.94
CA GLY A 236 13.04 21.24 -2.72
C GLY A 236 13.47 21.39 -1.26
N LYS A 237 12.54 21.22 -0.31
CA LYS A 237 12.83 21.25 1.15
C LYS A 237 13.74 20.09 1.57
N ILE A 238 13.53 18.90 1.02
CA ILE A 238 14.38 17.72 1.29
C ILE A 238 15.80 17.99 0.78
N LEU A 239 15.95 18.41 -0.49
CA LEU A 239 17.25 18.75 -1.07
C LEU A 239 17.94 19.87 -0.29
N ALA A 240 17.21 20.88 0.19
CA ALA A 240 17.77 21.94 1.02
C ALA A 240 18.25 21.43 2.40
N ARG A 241 17.57 20.45 3.01
CA ARG A 241 18.00 19.82 4.27
C ARG A 241 19.22 18.93 4.08
N THR A 242 19.29 18.17 3.00
CA THR A 242 20.38 17.23 2.71
C THR A 242 21.62 17.90 2.10
N SER A 243 21.48 19.07 1.45
CA SER A 243 22.59 19.87 0.93
C SER A 243 23.26 20.77 1.96
N ARG A 244 22.70 20.89 3.17
CA ARG A 244 23.36 21.59 4.28
C ARG A 244 24.56 20.73 4.73
N PRO A 245 25.80 21.24 4.75
CA PRO A 245 26.95 20.46 5.17
C PRO A 245 26.68 19.92 6.58
N LEU A 246 26.84 18.59 6.73
CA LEU A 246 26.74 17.90 8.02
C LEU A 246 27.56 18.68 9.03
N ALA A 247 26.90 19.23 10.05
CA ALA A 247 27.59 19.87 11.16
C ALA A 247 28.60 18.85 11.70
N ARG A 248 29.87 19.26 11.77
CA ARG A 248 30.96 18.45 12.29
C ARG A 248 30.50 17.85 13.62
N PRO A 249 30.72 16.54 13.88
CA PRO A 249 30.29 15.93 15.14
C PRO A 249 30.77 16.79 16.30
N LEU A 250 29.85 17.24 17.14
CA LEU A 250 30.20 17.84 18.42
C LEU A 250 31.11 16.82 19.13
N GLN A 251 32.34 17.23 19.40
CA GLN A 251 33.23 16.45 20.26
C GLN A 251 32.45 16.18 21.55
N PRO A 252 32.40 14.92 22.03
CA PRO A 252 31.71 14.62 23.26
C PRO A 252 32.31 15.47 24.37
N ALA A 253 31.46 16.30 24.98
CA ALA A 253 31.81 17.06 26.16
C ALA A 253 32.28 16.07 27.24
N LEU A 254 33.54 16.19 27.65
CA LEU A 254 34.06 15.51 28.83
C LEU A 254 33.14 15.87 30.01
N ALA A 255 32.46 14.87 30.56
CA ALA A 255 31.63 15.03 31.74
C ALA A 255 32.49 15.49 32.93
N PRO A 256 31.97 16.38 33.79
CA PRO A 256 32.71 16.84 34.96
C PRO A 256 32.81 15.71 35.99
N THR A 257 34.04 15.36 36.38
CA THR A 257 34.33 14.56 37.57
C THR A 257 33.95 15.34 38.83
N ALA A 258 32.95 14.87 39.57
CA ALA A 258 32.68 15.23 40.96
C ALA A 258 32.86 13.95 41.80
N ALA A 259 33.90 13.79 42.61
CA ALA A 259 34.20 14.43 43.89
C ALA A 259 34.00 13.40 45.02
N ALA A 260 35.10 13.02 45.69
CA ALA A 260 35.06 12.38 47.00
C ALA A 260 36.33 12.80 47.76
N GLY A 261 36.20 13.83 48.60
CA GLY A 261 37.29 14.36 49.41
C GLY A 261 36.73 15.21 50.53
N ALA A 262 36.23 14.56 51.58
CA ALA A 262 36.05 15.15 52.90
C ALA A 262 35.76 14.05 53.93
N ALA A 263 36.76 13.69 54.74
CA ALA A 263 36.56 13.12 56.06
C ALA A 263 37.68 13.67 56.98
N LEU A 264 37.25 14.29 58.06
CA LEU A 264 38.05 15.02 59.05
C LEU A 264 38.71 14.06 60.07
N THR A 265 39.90 14.50 60.51
CA THR A 265 40.53 14.35 61.86
C THR A 265 40.88 12.96 62.39
N ALA A 266 42.18 12.71 62.59
CA ALA A 266 42.87 12.73 63.90
C ALA A 266 44.10 11.80 63.88
N GLU A 267 45.31 12.37 63.90
CA GLU A 267 46.52 11.66 64.30
C GLU A 267 46.61 11.64 65.83
N THR A 268 46.90 10.47 66.41
CA THR A 268 47.63 10.32 67.69
C THR A 268 48.08 8.86 67.86
N LEU A 269 49.40 8.68 67.75
CA LEU A 269 50.31 7.89 68.60
C LEU A 269 50.15 6.34 68.76
N MET A 270 51.27 5.69 68.44
CA MET A 270 51.96 4.60 69.18
C MET A 270 51.59 3.13 68.90
N GLY A 271 52.58 2.41 68.34
CA GLY A 271 53.06 1.16 68.92
C GLY A 271 52.88 -0.13 68.10
N GLY A 272 54.00 -0.80 67.79
CA GLY A 272 54.07 -2.28 67.79
C GLY A 272 54.37 -2.98 66.46
N ASP A 273 55.65 -3.23 66.22
CA ASP A 273 56.28 -4.25 65.35
C ASP A 273 55.90 -5.71 65.76
N PRO A 274 56.35 -6.80 65.07
CA PRO A 274 56.21 -7.20 63.67
C PRO A 274 55.79 -8.72 63.59
N LEU A 275 55.89 -9.38 62.42
CA LEU A 275 56.29 -10.80 62.16
C LEU A 275 55.78 -11.26 60.77
N GLN A 276 56.65 -11.39 59.74
CA GLN A 276 57.24 -12.64 59.20
C GLN A 276 56.20 -13.69 58.72
N GLY A 277 56.21 -14.25 57.50
CA GLY A 277 57.11 -14.20 56.35
C GLY A 277 56.60 -15.13 55.21
N SER A 278 57.42 -15.21 54.14
CA SER A 278 57.42 -16.15 52.98
C SER A 278 56.35 -16.07 51.87
N ASP A 279 56.67 -15.32 50.81
CA ASP A 279 56.90 -15.73 49.38
C ASP A 279 56.57 -17.18 48.91
N PRO A 280 56.43 -17.47 47.58
CA PRO A 280 55.58 -16.85 46.55
C PRO A 280 54.99 -17.88 45.53
N LEU A 281 54.25 -17.38 44.52
CA LEU A 281 53.97 -17.98 43.19
C LEU A 281 53.18 -19.31 43.08
N ALA A 282 51.97 -19.26 42.48
CA ALA A 282 51.65 -19.85 41.17
C ALA A 282 50.12 -19.87 40.90
N THR A 283 49.77 -19.52 39.66
CA THR A 283 48.46 -19.53 39.00
C THR A 283 47.69 -20.87 39.07
N PRO A 284 46.35 -20.88 39.18
CA PRO A 284 45.56 -22.08 38.93
C PRO A 284 44.84 -22.02 37.56
N GLY A 285 45.14 -23.00 36.70
CA GLY A 285 44.21 -23.49 35.69
C GLY A 285 43.29 -24.58 36.30
N PRO A 286 42.06 -24.77 35.79
CA PRO A 286 41.11 -25.69 36.41
C PRO A 286 41.37 -27.16 36.00
N PRO A 287 41.32 -28.13 36.93
CA PRO A 287 41.30 -29.54 36.59
C PRO A 287 39.87 -30.12 36.52
N ARG A 288 39.74 -31.15 35.69
CA ARG A 288 38.56 -32.00 35.44
C ARG A 288 38.33 -33.02 36.57
N SER A 289 37.07 -33.40 36.79
CA SER A 289 36.64 -34.71 37.38
C SER A 289 35.37 -35.18 36.64
N THR A 290 35.41 -36.18 35.75
CA THR A 290 35.29 -37.65 35.94
C THR A 290 33.97 -38.16 36.57
N GLY A 291 32.96 -38.41 35.70
CA GLY A 291 31.99 -39.54 35.65
C GLY A 291 31.09 -39.89 36.85
N PRO A 292 30.00 -40.69 36.69
CA PRO A 292 29.66 -41.56 35.55
C PRO A 292 28.24 -41.40 34.94
N ARG A 293 28.06 -42.01 33.77
CA ARG A 293 26.82 -42.21 33.00
C ARG A 293 25.65 -42.73 33.84
N GLU A 294 24.45 -42.16 33.66
CA GLU A 294 23.20 -42.94 33.59
C GLU A 294 22.15 -42.32 32.65
N ARG A 295 21.69 -43.17 31.73
CA ARG A 295 20.33 -43.38 31.21
C ARG A 295 19.54 -42.21 30.63
N ARG A 296 19.31 -42.33 29.32
CA ARG A 296 18.20 -41.75 28.56
C ARG A 296 16.89 -41.97 29.31
N THR A 297 16.22 -40.88 29.67
CA THR A 297 14.80 -40.88 30.07
C THR A 297 13.92 -40.55 28.86
N PRO A 298 12.70 -41.09 28.82
CA PRO A 298 11.91 -41.24 27.60
C PRO A 298 11.14 -39.97 27.21
N SER A 299 10.89 -39.86 25.91
CA SER A 299 10.01 -38.88 25.26
C SER A 299 8.67 -38.72 25.98
N ALA A 300 8.27 -37.47 26.16
CA ALA A 300 6.95 -37.11 26.66
C ALA A 300 5.84 -37.73 25.78
N PRO A 301 4.74 -38.21 26.38
CA PRO A 301 3.65 -38.83 25.64
C PRO A 301 2.90 -37.80 24.77
N ILE A 302 2.63 -38.20 23.53
CA ILE A 302 1.75 -37.52 22.58
C ILE A 302 0.33 -37.45 23.21
N PRO A 303 -0.35 -36.29 23.20
CA PRO A 303 -1.73 -36.21 23.68
C PRO A 303 -2.66 -37.03 22.79
N VAL A 304 -3.34 -38.01 23.39
CA VAL A 304 -4.39 -38.82 22.76
C VAL A 304 -5.65 -37.95 22.59
N PRO A 305 -6.31 -37.95 21.41
CA PRO A 305 -7.57 -37.24 21.23
C PRO A 305 -8.68 -37.84 22.12
N PRO A 306 -9.64 -37.03 22.60
CA PRO A 306 -10.73 -37.53 23.44
C PRO A 306 -11.55 -38.60 22.71
N PRO A 307 -12.11 -39.59 23.43
CA PRO A 307 -12.95 -40.61 22.83
C PRO A 307 -14.19 -39.96 22.18
N ARG A 308 -14.56 -40.44 21.00
CA ARG A 308 -15.83 -40.08 20.34
C ARG A 308 -16.99 -40.43 21.29
N PRO A 309 -18.04 -39.59 21.39
CA PRO A 309 -19.22 -39.94 22.17
C PRO A 309 -19.84 -41.24 21.63
N VAL A 310 -20.06 -42.19 22.52
CA VAL A 310 -20.85 -43.39 22.26
C VAL A 310 -22.27 -42.95 21.94
N VAL A 311 -22.74 -43.25 20.74
CA VAL A 311 -24.14 -43.10 20.35
C VAL A 311 -24.95 -44.10 21.16
N ALA A 312 -25.73 -43.62 22.13
CA ALA A 312 -26.80 -44.39 22.74
C ALA A 312 -27.82 -44.78 21.65
N PRO A 313 -28.41 -45.99 21.68
CA PRO A 313 -29.46 -46.36 20.74
C PRO A 313 -30.60 -45.34 20.84
N GLN A 314 -30.98 -44.75 19.71
CA GLN A 314 -32.14 -43.85 19.64
C GLN A 314 -33.37 -44.60 20.15
N ALA A 315 -33.97 -44.09 21.22
CA ALA A 315 -35.33 -44.45 21.57
C ALA A 315 -36.24 -44.05 20.40
N HIS A 316 -37.09 -44.99 19.96
CA HIS A 316 -38.14 -44.76 18.98
C HIS A 316 -38.89 -43.45 19.27
N GLN A 317 -38.78 -42.47 18.37
CA GLN A 317 -39.74 -41.37 18.35
C GLN A 317 -41.11 -41.94 17.98
N PRO A 318 -42.20 -41.57 18.69
CA PRO A 318 -43.55 -41.91 18.28
C PRO A 318 -43.87 -41.26 16.92
N PRO A 319 -44.66 -41.92 16.05
CA PRO A 319 -44.97 -41.40 14.73
C PRO A 319 -45.67 -40.04 14.83
N GLN A 320 -45.16 -39.05 14.09
CA GLN A 320 -45.86 -37.78 13.95
C GLN A 320 -47.18 -37.96 13.17
N PRO A 321 -48.25 -37.24 13.54
CA PRO A 321 -49.55 -37.36 12.91
C PRO A 321 -49.53 -36.89 11.45
N THR A 322 -50.18 -37.68 10.61
CA THR A 322 -50.44 -37.44 9.19
C THR A 322 -51.16 -36.11 8.95
N PRO A 323 -50.71 -35.27 7.99
CA PRO A 323 -51.49 -34.12 7.54
C PRO A 323 -52.65 -34.57 6.64
N THR A 324 -53.88 -34.25 7.06
CA THR A 324 -55.12 -34.39 6.28
C THR A 324 -55.09 -33.49 5.03
N PRO A 325 -55.61 -33.93 3.87
CA PRO A 325 -55.34 -33.29 2.58
C PRO A 325 -56.26 -32.09 2.31
N LEU A 326 -55.68 -30.97 1.84
CA LEU A 326 -56.42 -29.85 1.26
C LEU A 326 -55.93 -29.56 -0.17
N HIS A 327 -56.80 -29.95 -1.09
CA HIS A 327 -57.05 -29.51 -2.47
C HIS A 327 -55.95 -29.53 -3.57
N PRO A 328 -56.35 -29.92 -4.81
CA PRO A 328 -55.44 -30.31 -5.88
C PRO A 328 -54.80 -29.13 -6.63
N ARG A 329 -53.56 -29.38 -7.10
CA ARG A 329 -52.84 -28.56 -8.08
C ARG A 329 -53.66 -28.37 -9.36
N PRO A 330 -53.71 -27.16 -9.94
CA PRO A 330 -54.19 -26.99 -11.30
C PRO A 330 -53.21 -27.62 -12.30
N THR A 331 -53.79 -28.42 -13.19
CA THR A 331 -53.17 -29.11 -14.31
C THR A 331 -52.57 -28.15 -15.34
N ALA A 332 -51.49 -28.62 -15.97
CA ALA A 332 -50.77 -27.97 -17.05
C ALA A 332 -51.68 -27.51 -18.20
N ALA A 333 -51.49 -26.26 -18.62
CA ALA A 333 -51.97 -25.71 -19.89
C ALA A 333 -50.83 -25.73 -20.93
N PRO A 334 -51.14 -25.90 -22.22
CA PRO A 334 -50.17 -26.20 -23.28
C PRO A 334 -49.30 -25.01 -23.69
N ALA A 335 -48.15 -25.34 -24.29
CA ALA A 335 -47.12 -24.45 -24.79
C ALA A 335 -47.66 -23.30 -25.67
N SER A 336 -47.36 -22.07 -25.26
CA SER A 336 -47.46 -20.89 -26.11
C SER A 336 -46.23 -20.81 -27.01
N THR A 337 -46.48 -20.94 -28.31
CA THR A 337 -45.55 -20.64 -29.39
C THR A 337 -45.27 -19.13 -29.43
N HIS A 338 -44.13 -18.70 -28.87
CA HIS A 338 -43.59 -17.38 -29.16
C HIS A 338 -42.86 -17.40 -30.52
N PRO A 339 -43.13 -16.42 -31.40
CA PRO A 339 -42.54 -16.35 -32.73
C PRO A 339 -41.03 -16.05 -32.66
N ALA A 340 -40.29 -16.66 -33.59
CA ALA A 340 -38.86 -16.47 -33.78
C ALA A 340 -38.48 -14.99 -34.00
N PRO A 341 -37.30 -14.55 -33.53
CA PRO A 341 -36.80 -13.21 -33.81
C PRO A 341 -36.52 -13.05 -35.32
N PRO A 342 -36.81 -11.87 -35.92
CA PRO A 342 -36.51 -11.63 -37.32
C PRO A 342 -34.99 -11.66 -37.58
N PRO A 343 -34.54 -12.16 -38.75
CA PRO A 343 -33.13 -12.22 -39.08
C PRO A 343 -32.51 -10.83 -39.21
N ARG A 344 -31.25 -10.71 -38.79
CA ARG A 344 -30.43 -9.50 -38.94
C ARG A 344 -30.40 -9.04 -40.41
N PRO A 345 -30.54 -7.74 -40.71
CA PRO A 345 -30.36 -7.25 -42.07
C PRO A 345 -28.90 -7.43 -42.50
N ALA A 346 -28.73 -8.02 -43.68
CA ALA A 346 -27.47 -8.21 -44.35
C ALA A 346 -26.81 -6.86 -44.73
N ALA A 347 -25.49 -6.85 -44.71
CA ALA A 347 -24.66 -5.73 -45.12
C ALA A 347 -24.96 -5.30 -46.57
N PRO A 348 -25.10 -3.99 -46.87
CA PRO A 348 -25.15 -3.53 -48.24
C PRO A 348 -23.75 -3.56 -48.87
N GLN A 349 -23.63 -4.29 -49.99
CA GLN A 349 -22.48 -4.27 -50.87
C GLN A 349 -22.40 -2.93 -51.63
N ALA A 350 -21.16 -2.48 -51.86
CA ALA A 350 -20.79 -1.27 -52.56
C ALA A 350 -21.09 -1.34 -54.07
N HIS A 351 -21.46 -0.22 -54.69
CA HIS A 351 -21.23 0.13 -56.10
C HIS A 351 -21.61 1.62 -56.37
N PRO A 352 -21.13 2.27 -57.46
CA PRO A 352 -20.26 3.44 -57.39
C PRO A 352 -20.92 4.81 -57.64
N ALA A 353 -20.14 5.86 -57.37
CA ALA A 353 -20.47 7.28 -57.45
C ALA A 353 -20.97 7.78 -58.83
N PRO A 354 -21.82 8.82 -58.84
CA PRO A 354 -21.89 9.78 -59.93
C PRO A 354 -21.50 11.21 -59.50
N GLN A 355 -21.08 11.96 -60.51
CA GLN A 355 -20.35 13.23 -60.51
C GLN A 355 -21.22 14.44 -60.14
N SER A 356 -20.60 15.51 -59.60
CA SER A 356 -21.19 16.86 -59.46
C SER A 356 -21.29 17.57 -60.82
N PRO A 357 -22.16 18.60 -60.96
CA PRO A 357 -21.66 19.98 -60.75
C PRO A 357 -22.67 21.06 -60.25
N ALA A 358 -22.07 22.16 -59.75
CA ALA A 358 -22.47 23.58 -59.85
C ALA A 358 -23.44 24.26 -58.83
N GLN A 359 -22.81 25.01 -57.90
CA GLN A 359 -22.94 26.46 -57.55
C GLN A 359 -24.23 27.08 -56.93
N ARG A 360 -24.14 27.38 -55.60
CA ARG A 360 -24.38 28.62 -54.78
C ARG A 360 -25.48 29.66 -55.12
N PRO A 361 -26.05 30.44 -54.14
CA PRO A 361 -25.33 31.07 -53.00
C PRO A 361 -26.02 31.23 -51.61
N THR A 362 -25.15 31.37 -50.60
CA THR A 362 -25.19 32.17 -49.34
C THR A 362 -26.31 32.02 -48.29
N THR A 363 -25.91 31.63 -47.06
CA THR A 363 -26.03 32.48 -45.84
C THR A 363 -25.15 31.94 -44.69
N GLN A 364 -24.79 32.84 -43.79
CA GLN A 364 -23.64 32.80 -42.87
C GLN A 364 -23.79 31.82 -41.69
N GLY A 365 -22.68 31.17 -41.31
CA GLY A 365 -22.55 30.38 -40.09
C GLY A 365 -21.11 29.94 -39.87
N ARG A 366 -20.46 30.56 -38.88
CA ARG A 366 -19.06 30.44 -38.47
C ARG A 366 -18.67 28.96 -38.20
N ALA A 367 -17.78 28.39 -39.02
CA ALA A 367 -17.17 27.08 -38.74
C ALA A 367 -15.91 27.27 -37.87
N ALA A 368 -15.86 26.55 -36.75
CA ALA A 368 -14.70 26.43 -35.90
C ALA A 368 -13.51 25.84 -36.68
N PRO A 369 -12.25 26.21 -36.36
CA PRO A 369 -11.10 25.57 -36.98
C PRO A 369 -11.09 24.08 -36.61
N ALA A 370 -10.93 23.22 -37.62
CA ALA A 370 -10.68 21.81 -37.42
C ALA A 370 -9.46 21.65 -36.50
N VAL A 371 -9.69 21.11 -35.30
CA VAL A 371 -8.63 20.76 -34.36
C VAL A 371 -7.81 19.65 -35.02
N SER A 372 -6.57 19.98 -35.40
CA SER A 372 -5.57 18.99 -35.78
C SER A 372 -5.41 17.95 -34.65
N PRO A 373 -5.18 16.68 -34.96
CA PRO A 373 -4.89 15.68 -33.92
C PRO A 373 -3.69 16.18 -33.11
N LEU A 374 -3.89 16.30 -31.79
CA LEU A 374 -2.88 16.72 -30.82
C LEU A 374 -1.53 16.14 -31.18
N ALA A 375 -0.58 17.01 -31.55
CA ALA A 375 0.81 16.63 -31.67
C ALA A 375 1.24 16.07 -30.30
N VAL A 376 1.51 14.77 -30.24
CA VAL A 376 2.02 14.11 -29.04
C VAL A 376 3.37 14.77 -28.72
N GLU A 377 3.41 15.61 -27.69
CA GLU A 377 4.65 16.24 -27.24
C GLU A 377 5.71 15.14 -26.98
N GLY A 378 6.85 15.27 -27.67
CA GLY A 378 7.97 14.33 -27.52
C GLY A 378 7.90 13.07 -28.39
N ALA A 379 7.06 13.03 -29.42
CA ALA A 379 7.10 11.99 -30.45
C ALA A 379 8.44 11.98 -31.22
N TYR A 380 8.77 10.84 -31.82
CA TYR A 380 9.97 10.66 -32.65
C TYR A 380 10.15 11.79 -33.67
N GLY A 381 11.35 12.36 -33.74
CA GLY A 381 11.70 13.42 -34.69
C GLY A 381 11.37 14.85 -34.27
N THR A 382 10.66 15.06 -33.15
CA THR A 382 10.45 16.40 -32.56
C THR A 382 11.74 16.97 -31.93
N ASP A 383 11.81 18.29 -31.71
CA ASP A 383 12.98 18.92 -31.08
C ASP A 383 13.22 18.38 -29.66
N ALA A 384 12.14 18.22 -28.87
CA ALA A 384 12.20 17.61 -27.55
C ALA A 384 12.75 16.18 -27.59
N TRP A 385 12.36 15.40 -28.60
CA TRP A 385 12.89 14.04 -28.81
C TRP A 385 14.37 14.04 -29.19
N ARG A 386 14.82 14.96 -30.05
CA ARG A 386 16.24 15.07 -30.44
C ARG A 386 17.11 15.41 -29.23
N VAL A 387 16.68 16.38 -28.41
CA VAL A 387 17.37 16.77 -27.17
C VAL A 387 17.45 15.60 -26.19
N ALA A 388 16.35 14.86 -26.01
CA ALA A 388 16.33 13.70 -25.13
C ALA A 388 17.21 12.54 -25.65
N MET A 389 17.21 12.31 -26.97
CA MET A 389 18.07 11.30 -27.61
C MET A 389 19.56 11.66 -27.50
N GLU A 390 19.91 12.93 -27.63
CA GLU A 390 21.28 13.40 -27.45
C GLU A 390 21.76 13.20 -26.01
N ARG A 391 20.94 13.55 -25.02
CA ARG A 391 21.24 13.28 -23.60
C ARG A 391 21.39 11.78 -23.32
N PHE A 392 20.48 10.96 -23.84
CA PHE A 392 20.54 9.50 -23.71
C PHE A 392 21.86 8.95 -24.29
N ARG A 393 22.26 9.38 -25.50
CA ARG A 393 23.54 9.00 -26.11
C ARG A 393 24.75 9.46 -25.30
N ALA A 394 24.71 10.68 -24.76
CA ALA A 394 25.79 11.19 -23.91
C ALA A 394 25.95 10.38 -22.61
N THR A 395 24.84 9.97 -22.00
CA THR A 395 24.85 9.07 -20.83
C THR A 395 25.41 7.70 -21.21
N LEU A 396 24.98 7.10 -22.32
CA LEU A 396 25.56 5.84 -22.80
C LEU A 396 27.07 5.95 -23.02
N GLY A 397 27.54 7.04 -23.63
CA GLY A 397 28.98 7.29 -23.83
C GLY A 397 29.77 7.36 -22.52
N ARG A 398 29.23 8.03 -21.50
CA ARG A 398 29.86 8.10 -20.16
C ARG A 398 29.90 6.74 -19.47
N LEU A 399 28.78 6.01 -19.46
CA LEU A 399 28.65 4.75 -18.72
C LEU A 399 29.35 3.56 -19.36
N SER A 400 29.56 3.62 -20.68
CA SER A 400 30.32 2.63 -21.42
C SER A 400 31.83 2.91 -21.48
N GLY A 401 32.27 4.11 -21.08
CA GLY A 401 33.66 4.55 -21.29
C GLY A 401 34.07 4.57 -22.77
N GLY A 402 33.10 4.60 -23.70
CA GLY A 402 33.35 4.52 -25.15
C GLY A 402 33.43 3.10 -25.72
N ASP A 403 33.26 2.05 -24.92
CA ASP A 403 33.21 0.67 -25.42
C ASP A 403 31.89 0.38 -26.14
N ARG A 404 31.97 0.08 -27.45
CA ARG A 404 30.81 -0.26 -28.28
C ARG A 404 30.07 -1.50 -27.79
N GLY A 405 30.77 -2.53 -27.30
CA GLY A 405 30.12 -3.75 -26.82
C GLY A 405 29.24 -3.46 -25.61
N ARG A 406 29.74 -2.63 -24.70
CA ARG A 406 28.99 -2.17 -23.52
C ARG A 406 27.85 -1.23 -23.88
N VAL A 407 28.02 -0.33 -24.85
CA VAL A 407 26.91 0.49 -25.39
C VAL A 407 25.79 -0.39 -25.94
N ASP A 408 26.14 -1.41 -26.75
CA ASP A 408 25.16 -2.30 -27.35
C ASP A 408 24.42 -3.13 -26.30
N ALA A 409 25.12 -3.62 -25.27
CA ALA A 409 24.53 -4.36 -24.16
C ALA A 409 23.55 -3.48 -23.36
N ILE A 410 23.95 -2.25 -23.02
CA ILE A 410 23.05 -1.29 -22.34
C ILE A 410 21.84 -0.97 -23.23
N CYS A 411 22.05 -0.76 -24.53
CA CYS A 411 20.96 -0.48 -25.47
C CYS A 411 20.00 -1.67 -25.61
N GLN A 412 20.50 -2.89 -25.65
CA GLN A 412 19.67 -4.10 -25.66
C GLN A 412 18.86 -4.23 -24.37
N TYR A 413 19.48 -3.99 -23.21
CA TYR A 413 18.79 -3.98 -21.92
C TYR A 413 17.65 -2.95 -21.90
N VAL A 414 17.90 -1.72 -22.33
CA VAL A 414 16.87 -0.67 -22.40
C VAL A 414 15.75 -1.06 -23.36
N LYS A 415 16.06 -1.58 -24.55
CA LYS A 415 15.08 -2.02 -25.55
C LYS A 415 14.20 -3.15 -25.03
N GLN A 416 14.80 -4.18 -24.42
CA GLN A 416 14.06 -5.30 -23.83
C GLN A 416 13.14 -4.83 -22.70
N THR A 417 13.61 -3.93 -21.84
CA THR A 417 12.83 -3.40 -20.71
C THR A 417 11.70 -2.46 -21.15
N GLN A 418 11.83 -1.84 -22.32
CA GLN A 418 10.78 -0.96 -22.88
C GLN A 418 9.89 -1.68 -23.92
N GLU A 419 10.17 -2.95 -24.22
CA GLU A 419 9.48 -3.72 -25.25
C GLU A 419 9.48 -3.01 -26.63
N VAL A 420 10.57 -2.31 -26.94
CA VAL A 420 10.74 -1.59 -28.23
C VAL A 420 11.82 -2.25 -29.08
N SER A 421 11.63 -2.25 -30.40
CA SER A 421 12.60 -2.79 -31.34
C SER A 421 13.80 -1.85 -31.53
N SER A 422 13.55 -0.55 -31.34
CA SER A 422 14.53 0.52 -31.51
C SER A 422 14.37 1.59 -30.44
N SER A 423 15.49 2.17 -29.98
CA SER A 423 15.43 3.36 -29.11
C SER A 423 14.80 4.57 -29.82
N MET A 424 14.65 4.49 -31.14
CA MET A 424 13.90 5.47 -31.94
C MET A 424 12.40 5.44 -31.69
N GLU A 425 11.84 4.30 -31.24
CA GLU A 425 10.42 4.17 -30.91
C GLU A 425 10.08 4.78 -29.54
N MET A 426 11.09 5.12 -28.75
CA MET A 426 10.92 5.71 -27.42
C MET A 426 10.52 7.19 -27.53
N SER A 427 9.58 7.62 -26.68
CA SER A 427 9.24 9.04 -26.54
C SER A 427 10.39 9.83 -25.89
N ALA A 428 10.39 11.15 -26.07
CA ALA A 428 11.35 12.05 -25.43
C ALA A 428 11.39 11.87 -23.89
N ARG A 429 10.22 11.66 -23.28
CA ARG A 429 10.08 11.40 -21.84
C ARG A 429 10.71 10.07 -21.44
N ALA A 430 10.51 9.02 -22.24
CA ALA A 430 11.09 7.70 -21.98
C ALA A 430 12.62 7.74 -22.09
N LEU A 431 13.17 8.41 -23.11
CA LEU A 431 14.62 8.59 -23.28
C LEU A 431 15.24 9.34 -22.10
N HIS A 432 14.56 10.37 -21.60
CA HIS A 432 15.01 11.14 -20.45
C HIS A 432 15.04 10.31 -19.16
N ALA A 433 13.93 9.60 -18.88
CA ALA A 433 13.83 8.74 -17.71
C ALA A 433 14.89 7.62 -17.72
N TRP A 434 15.20 7.08 -18.89
CA TRP A 434 16.23 6.06 -19.03
C TRP A 434 17.65 6.60 -18.85
N ALA A 435 17.94 7.82 -19.30
CA ALA A 435 19.23 8.44 -19.02
C ALA A 435 19.47 8.58 -17.50
N GLU A 436 18.46 9.04 -16.74
CA GLU A 436 18.58 9.19 -15.29
C GLU A 436 18.65 7.84 -14.56
N ARG A 437 17.86 6.87 -15.02
CA ARG A 437 17.87 5.52 -14.45
C ARG A 437 19.22 4.82 -14.63
N LEU A 438 19.83 4.93 -15.80
CA LEU A 438 21.13 4.30 -16.07
C LEU A 438 22.24 4.93 -15.21
N GLU A 439 22.21 6.23 -14.97
CA GLU A 439 23.16 6.90 -14.08
C GLU A 439 23.00 6.45 -12.62
N PHE A 440 21.75 6.30 -12.17
CA PHE A 440 21.45 5.77 -10.84
C PHE A 440 21.95 4.32 -10.69
N MET A 441 21.67 3.47 -11.69
CA MET A 441 22.13 2.07 -11.71
C MET A 441 23.65 1.94 -11.76
N ALA A 442 24.34 2.87 -12.42
CA ALA A 442 25.80 2.90 -12.42
C ALA A 442 26.37 3.29 -11.05
N THR A 443 25.71 4.22 -10.35
CA THR A 443 26.17 4.73 -9.05
C THR A 443 26.03 3.69 -7.93
N ASN A 444 25.04 2.80 -8.02
CA ASN A 444 24.79 1.76 -7.02
C ASN A 444 25.35 0.38 -7.40
N GLY A 445 26.10 0.28 -8.51
CA GLY A 445 26.71 -0.96 -9.00
C GLY A 445 25.76 -1.94 -9.70
N ALA A 446 24.45 -1.67 -9.71
CA ALA A 446 23.48 -2.57 -10.33
C ALA A 446 23.65 -2.68 -11.84
N LEU A 447 24.16 -1.63 -12.51
CA LEU A 447 24.36 -1.67 -13.95
C LEU A 447 25.39 -2.73 -14.37
N ASP A 448 26.46 -2.91 -13.60
CA ASP A 448 27.47 -3.94 -13.88
C ASP A 448 26.97 -5.36 -13.58
N GLU A 449 26.12 -5.51 -12.57
CA GLU A 449 25.45 -6.77 -12.23
C GLU A 449 24.47 -7.23 -13.33
N PHE A 450 23.85 -6.30 -14.06
CA PHE A 450 22.95 -6.61 -15.18
C PHE A 450 23.66 -6.85 -16.52
N LEU A 451 24.89 -6.36 -16.68
CA LEU A 451 25.66 -6.44 -17.94
C LEU A 451 26.72 -7.55 -17.93
N GLY A 452 27.13 -8.03 -16.75
CA GLY A 452 27.98 -9.21 -16.56
C GLY A 452 27.17 -10.49 -16.55
#